data_AF-A0A2A9PNY4-F1
#
_entry.id   AF-A0A2A9PNY4-F1
#
_cell.length_a   1.000
_cell.length_b   1.000
_cell.length_c   1.000
_cell.angle_alpha   90.00
_cell.angle_beta   90.00
_cell.angle_gamma   90.00
#
_symmetry.space_group_name_H-M   'P 1'
#
loop_
_entity.id
_entity.type
_entity.pdbx_description
1 polymer ?
#
loop_
_entity_poly.entity_id
_entity_poly.type
_entity_poly.pdbx_seq_one_letter_code
_entity_poly.pdbx_strand_id
1 'polypeptide(L)'
;MAVDEFIVSTSKERIRSDFLHLSPPCQPFSPAHTHDSVHDDENKDAFLGSGVLVDKIRPRIVTLEETFGIKFNEHRQFLQALIGHLTHLGYSVRWKVVRLCTWGCAQDRKRLIIIAAGPGESLPPFPDATHSETGGAGREPFTCFGQAIVEIPPGDELHNVGAVRHFATLKAPLDASRLIGTITTGAANLYHPSGRRELTLREYACLQGFPHHHRFRGNMTHIRKQIGNAFPPNTVTVLYRHLQQWLLKEDGFLPSRPEVGRVLVVVDDMDAVTHVEDDLPARRHGAVIDLT
;
A
#
# COMPACT_ATOMS: atom_id res chain seq x y z
N MET A 1 -12.89 -13.06 4.92
CA MET A 1 -13.60 -13.85 3.90
C MET A 1 -12.55 -14.27 2.91
N ALA A 2 -12.42 -15.56 2.63
CA ALA A 2 -11.46 -16.05 1.66
C ALA A 2 -11.93 -15.75 0.22
N VAL A 3 -11.02 -15.81 -0.76
CA VAL A 3 -11.33 -15.48 -2.16
C VAL A 3 -12.42 -16.41 -2.71
N ASP A 4 -12.29 -17.71 -2.49
CA ASP A 4 -13.25 -18.73 -2.90
C ASP A 4 -14.65 -18.48 -2.32
N GLU A 5 -14.73 -18.18 -1.02
CA GLU A 5 -15.98 -17.85 -0.33
C GLU A 5 -16.62 -16.59 -0.94
N PHE A 6 -15.82 -15.56 -1.23
CA PHE A 6 -16.28 -14.36 -1.90
C PHE A 6 -16.83 -14.66 -3.31
N ILE A 7 -16.10 -15.44 -4.11
CA ILE A 7 -16.52 -15.80 -5.47
C ILE A 7 -17.87 -16.53 -5.45
N VAL A 8 -18.02 -17.50 -4.54
CA VAL A 8 -19.23 -18.33 -4.39
C VAL A 8 -20.42 -17.50 -3.91
N SER A 9 -20.24 -16.76 -2.81
CA SER A 9 -21.31 -15.96 -2.19
C SER A 9 -21.87 -14.88 -3.13
N THR A 10 -21.01 -14.31 -3.98
CA THR A 10 -21.39 -13.26 -4.94
C THR A 10 -21.58 -13.80 -6.35
N SER A 11 -21.69 -15.12 -6.55
CA SER A 11 -21.70 -15.77 -7.88
C SER A 11 -22.76 -15.22 -8.85
N LYS A 12 -23.89 -14.75 -8.32
CA LYS A 12 -25.00 -14.15 -9.10
C LYS A 12 -24.93 -12.63 -9.24
N GLU A 13 -24.00 -11.99 -8.54
CA GLU A 13 -23.88 -10.54 -8.49
C GLU A 13 -22.95 -10.02 -9.58
N ARG A 14 -23.36 -8.94 -10.24
CA ARG A 14 -22.50 -8.21 -11.17
C ARG A 14 -21.78 -7.10 -10.43
N ILE A 15 -20.51 -7.32 -10.15
CA ILE A 15 -19.63 -6.33 -9.53
C ILE A 15 -18.91 -5.58 -10.65
N ARG A 16 -18.97 -4.24 -10.63
CA ARG A 16 -18.21 -3.39 -11.56
C ARG A 16 -17.34 -2.46 -10.75
N SER A 17 -16.04 -2.49 -11.00
CA SER A 17 -15.08 -1.58 -10.39
C SER A 17 -14.19 -0.95 -11.45
N ASP A 18 -13.81 0.31 -11.27
CA ASP A 18 -12.79 0.93 -12.10
C ASP A 18 -11.39 0.45 -11.69
N PHE A 19 -11.18 0.22 -10.39
CA PHE A 19 -9.90 -0.22 -9.83
C PHE A 19 -10.04 -1.51 -9.00
N LEU A 20 -9.08 -2.41 -9.16
CA LEU A 20 -8.88 -3.53 -8.25
C LEU A 20 -7.42 -3.55 -7.80
N HIS A 21 -7.18 -3.45 -6.50
CA HIS A 21 -5.87 -3.71 -5.91
C HIS A 21 -5.77 -5.14 -5.44
N LEU A 22 -4.61 -5.75 -5.62
CA LEU A 22 -4.28 -7.06 -5.09
C LEU A 22 -2.93 -6.97 -4.38
N SER A 23 -2.86 -7.47 -3.15
CA SER A 23 -1.59 -7.62 -2.40
C SER A 23 -1.68 -8.95 -1.65
N PRO A 24 -1.60 -10.08 -2.40
CA PRO A 24 -1.68 -11.40 -1.79
C PRO A 24 -0.46 -11.65 -0.87
N PRO A 25 -0.53 -12.67 0.00
CA PRO A 25 0.54 -12.97 0.94
C PRO A 25 1.91 -13.20 0.26
N CYS A 26 2.86 -12.30 0.54
CA CYS A 26 4.18 -12.30 -0.09
C CYS A 26 5.24 -13.13 0.65
N GLN A 27 4.91 -13.67 1.84
CA GLN A 27 5.83 -14.45 2.67
C GLN A 27 6.59 -15.54 1.90
N PRO A 28 5.94 -16.44 1.13
CA PRO A 28 6.63 -17.55 0.48
C PRO A 28 7.60 -17.10 -0.63
N PHE A 29 7.46 -15.87 -1.12
CA PHE A 29 8.29 -15.31 -2.20
C PHE A 29 9.33 -14.30 -1.70
N SER A 30 9.34 -14.05 -0.38
CA SER A 30 10.20 -13.04 0.22
C SER A 30 11.64 -13.55 0.33
N PRO A 31 12.66 -12.75 -0.04
CA PRO A 31 14.06 -13.13 0.20
C PRO A 31 14.41 -13.31 1.69
N ALA A 32 13.55 -12.86 2.59
CA ALA A 32 13.69 -13.06 4.03
C ALA A 32 13.05 -14.38 4.51
N HIS A 33 12.43 -15.16 3.62
CA HIS A 33 11.88 -16.48 3.91
C HIS A 33 12.99 -17.53 3.81
N THR A 34 13.49 -17.98 4.96
CA THR A 34 14.63 -18.93 5.03
C THR A 34 14.20 -20.33 5.46
N HIS A 35 12.93 -20.53 5.82
CA HIS A 35 12.39 -21.80 6.29
C HIS A 35 10.95 -21.96 5.81
N ASP A 36 10.63 -23.15 5.31
CA ASP A 36 9.27 -23.49 4.88
C ASP A 36 8.25 -23.32 6.02
N SER A 37 7.07 -22.80 5.67
CA SER A 37 5.94 -22.62 6.57
C SER A 37 4.77 -23.50 6.13
N VAL A 38 3.98 -23.95 7.10
CA VAL A 38 2.77 -24.77 6.87
C VAL A 38 1.75 -24.03 5.99
N HIS A 39 1.80 -22.70 5.95
CA HIS A 39 0.89 -21.85 5.17
C HIS A 39 1.43 -21.47 3.79
N ASP A 40 2.60 -21.95 3.37
CA ASP A 40 3.21 -21.50 2.12
C ASP A 40 2.39 -21.89 0.90
N ASP A 41 1.75 -23.05 0.91
CA ASP A 41 0.92 -23.50 -0.21
C ASP A 41 -0.39 -22.70 -0.28
N GLU A 42 -1.07 -22.49 0.85
CA GLU A 42 -2.26 -21.61 0.93
C GLU A 42 -1.94 -20.18 0.45
N ASN A 43 -0.78 -19.64 0.84
CA ASN A 43 -0.34 -18.30 0.42
C ASN A 43 -0.05 -18.22 -1.08
N LYS A 44 0.57 -19.25 -1.66
CA LYS A 44 0.80 -19.35 -3.11
C LYS A 44 -0.53 -19.48 -3.86
N ASP A 45 -1.48 -20.24 -3.33
CA ASP A 45 -2.80 -20.41 -3.91
C ASP A 45 -3.59 -19.09 -3.90
N ALA A 46 -3.49 -18.32 -2.82
CA ALA A 46 -4.05 -16.97 -2.75
C ALA A 46 -3.47 -16.04 -3.83
N PHE A 47 -2.17 -16.15 -4.12
CA PHE A 47 -1.55 -15.42 -5.24
C PHE A 47 -2.18 -15.81 -6.59
N LEU A 48 -2.34 -17.11 -6.88
CA LEU A 48 -2.95 -17.59 -8.12
C LEU A 48 -4.45 -17.24 -8.23
N GLY A 49 -5.16 -17.20 -7.09
CA GLY A 49 -6.56 -16.77 -6.98
C GLY A 49 -6.81 -15.33 -7.44
N SER A 50 -5.78 -14.49 -7.48
CA SER A 50 -5.82 -13.13 -8.04
C SER A 50 -6.45 -13.08 -9.43
N GLY A 51 -6.11 -14.03 -10.31
CA GLY A 51 -6.65 -14.05 -11.68
C GLY A 51 -8.16 -14.33 -11.71
N VAL A 52 -8.67 -15.16 -10.78
CA VAL A 52 -10.09 -15.48 -10.66
C VAL A 52 -10.90 -14.25 -10.24
N LEU A 53 -10.35 -13.43 -9.32
CA LEU A 53 -10.98 -12.16 -8.94
C LEU A 53 -11.03 -11.18 -10.11
N VAL A 54 -9.96 -11.09 -10.89
CA VAL A 54 -9.92 -10.23 -12.08
C VAL A 54 -10.94 -10.68 -13.12
N ASP A 55 -11.06 -11.99 -13.36
CA ASP A 55 -12.05 -12.52 -14.30
C ASP A 55 -13.49 -12.24 -13.86
N LYS A 56 -13.79 -12.39 -12.56
CA LYS A 56 -15.12 -12.09 -12.03
C LYS A 56 -15.46 -10.60 -12.07
N ILE A 57 -14.55 -9.74 -11.60
CA ILE A 57 -14.82 -8.30 -11.39
C ILE A 57 -14.66 -7.50 -12.69
N ARG A 58 -13.81 -7.97 -13.61
CA ARG A 58 -13.45 -7.30 -14.87
C ARG A 58 -13.15 -5.79 -14.69
N PRO A 59 -12.24 -5.41 -13.76
CA PRO A 59 -11.95 -4.01 -13.49
C PRO A 59 -11.25 -3.33 -14.66
N ARG A 60 -11.39 -2.00 -14.79
CA ARG A 60 -10.68 -1.22 -15.83
C ARG A 60 -9.17 -1.25 -15.62
N ILE A 61 -8.74 -1.03 -14.37
CA ILE A 61 -7.34 -1.10 -13.97
C ILE A 61 -7.18 -2.08 -12.80
N VAL A 62 -6.23 -2.99 -12.93
CA VAL A 62 -5.73 -3.83 -11.84
C VAL A 62 -4.37 -3.31 -11.43
N THR A 63 -4.12 -3.20 -10.13
CA THR A 63 -2.76 -3.10 -9.61
C THR A 63 -2.48 -4.26 -8.69
N LEU A 64 -1.26 -4.78 -8.75
CA LEU A 64 -0.81 -5.80 -7.82
C LEU A 64 0.53 -5.39 -7.22
N GLU A 65 0.64 -5.50 -5.90
CA GLU A 65 1.89 -5.30 -5.17
C GLU A 65 2.40 -6.63 -4.63
N GLU A 66 3.71 -6.85 -4.77
CA GLU A 66 4.38 -8.05 -4.32
C GLU A 66 5.82 -7.79 -3.89
N THR A 67 6.40 -8.75 -3.19
CA THR A 67 7.84 -8.73 -2.89
C THR A 67 8.66 -8.83 -4.18
N PHE A 68 9.81 -8.13 -4.22
CA PHE A 68 10.69 -8.19 -5.38
C PHE A 68 11.33 -9.58 -5.59
N GLY A 69 11.26 -10.47 -4.59
CA GLY A 69 11.79 -11.82 -4.64
C GLY A 69 11.09 -12.72 -5.68
N ILE A 70 9.83 -12.43 -6.01
CA ILE A 70 9.02 -13.24 -6.94
C ILE A 70 9.61 -13.32 -8.36
N LYS A 71 10.52 -12.40 -8.73
CA LYS A 71 11.16 -12.40 -10.05
C LYS A 71 12.35 -13.37 -10.17
N PHE A 72 12.87 -13.89 -9.05
CA PHE A 72 14.01 -14.78 -9.06
C PHE A 72 13.61 -16.18 -9.54
N ASN A 73 14.58 -16.95 -10.04
CA ASN A 73 14.33 -18.17 -10.82
C ASN A 73 13.38 -19.18 -10.14
N GLU A 74 13.44 -19.29 -8.82
CA GLU A 74 12.62 -20.24 -8.02
C GLU A 74 11.13 -19.89 -8.01
N HIS A 75 10.77 -18.61 -8.21
CA HIS A 75 9.38 -18.13 -8.09
C HIS A 75 8.86 -17.47 -9.38
N ARG A 76 9.73 -17.28 -10.38
CA ARG A 76 9.41 -16.61 -11.65
C ARG A 76 8.19 -17.21 -12.35
N GLN A 77 7.97 -18.51 -12.21
CA GLN A 77 6.82 -19.22 -12.76
C GLN A 77 5.47 -18.68 -12.26
N PHE A 78 5.38 -18.24 -11.00
CA PHE A 78 4.15 -17.67 -10.45
C PHE A 78 3.85 -16.31 -11.09
N LEU A 79 4.85 -15.44 -11.17
CA LEU A 79 4.72 -14.16 -11.89
C LEU A 79 4.33 -14.38 -13.36
N GLN A 80 4.94 -15.35 -14.03
CA GLN A 80 4.61 -15.70 -15.42
C GLN A 80 3.20 -16.26 -15.57
N ALA A 81 2.74 -17.10 -14.64
CA ALA A 81 1.40 -17.64 -14.64
C ALA A 81 0.35 -16.53 -14.44
N LEU A 82 0.57 -15.60 -13.50
CA LEU A 82 -0.31 -14.46 -13.29
C LEU A 82 -0.36 -13.55 -14.54
N ILE A 83 0.80 -13.19 -15.10
CA ILE A 83 0.85 -12.39 -16.34
C ILE A 83 0.13 -13.12 -17.48
N GLY A 84 0.39 -14.43 -17.64
CA GLY A 84 -0.27 -15.27 -18.63
C GLY A 84 -1.79 -15.24 -18.48
N HIS A 85 -2.29 -15.42 -17.26
CA HIS A 85 -3.72 -15.36 -16.95
C HIS A 85 -4.31 -13.98 -17.28
N LEU A 86 -3.69 -12.89 -16.82
CA LEU A 86 -4.16 -11.53 -17.13
C LEU A 86 -4.21 -11.27 -18.65
N THR A 87 -3.16 -11.67 -19.38
CA THR A 87 -3.13 -11.50 -20.84
C THR A 87 -4.14 -12.39 -21.56
N HIS A 88 -4.42 -13.61 -21.06
CA HIS A 88 -5.48 -14.47 -21.57
C HIS A 88 -6.86 -13.82 -21.41
N LEU A 89 -7.07 -13.10 -20.30
CA LEU A 89 -8.27 -12.30 -20.04
C LEU A 89 -8.36 -11.01 -20.87
N GLY A 90 -7.35 -10.73 -21.72
CA GLY A 90 -7.26 -9.58 -22.60
C GLY A 90 -6.68 -8.32 -21.96
N TYR A 91 -6.09 -8.42 -20.78
CA TYR A 91 -5.43 -7.28 -20.14
C TYR A 91 -4.07 -7.00 -20.77
N SER A 92 -3.77 -5.71 -20.95
CA SER A 92 -2.40 -5.24 -21.21
C SER A 92 -1.69 -5.12 -19.87
N VAL A 93 -0.45 -5.59 -19.76
CA VAL A 93 0.27 -5.69 -18.47
C VAL A 93 1.62 -4.98 -18.53
N ARG A 94 1.92 -4.17 -17.51
CA ARG A 94 3.23 -3.56 -17.25
C ARG A 94 3.63 -3.86 -15.82
N TRP A 95 4.90 -4.16 -15.58
CA TRP A 95 5.40 -4.33 -14.21
C TRP A 95 6.80 -3.75 -14.05
N LYS A 96 7.15 -3.40 -12.81
CA LYS A 96 8.47 -2.85 -12.45
C LYS A 96 8.77 -3.14 -10.99
N VAL A 97 10.06 -3.35 -10.67
CA VAL A 97 10.52 -3.28 -9.28
C VAL A 97 10.80 -1.81 -8.94
N VAL A 98 10.04 -1.28 -7.99
CA VAL A 98 10.13 0.11 -7.54
C VAL A 98 10.81 0.17 -6.18
N ARG A 99 11.78 1.08 -6.04
CA ARG A 99 12.30 1.50 -4.73
C ARG A 99 11.34 2.54 -4.16
N LEU A 100 10.60 2.19 -3.13
CA LEU A 100 9.53 3.03 -2.60
C LEU A 100 10.02 4.38 -2.04
N CYS A 101 11.31 4.50 -1.70
CA CYS A 101 11.91 5.78 -1.36
C CYS A 101 11.86 6.80 -2.49
N THR A 102 11.81 6.39 -3.76
CA THR A 102 11.63 7.33 -4.89
C THR A 102 10.24 7.95 -4.94
N TRP A 103 9.30 7.42 -4.15
CA TRP A 103 7.95 7.93 -3.96
C TRP A 103 7.70 8.45 -2.53
N GLY A 104 8.75 8.69 -1.74
CA GLY A 104 8.66 9.31 -0.41
C GLY A 104 8.61 8.36 0.78
N CYS A 105 8.80 7.05 0.59
CA CYS A 105 9.00 6.15 1.72
C CYS A 105 10.35 6.43 2.41
N ALA A 106 10.38 6.45 3.74
CA ALA A 106 11.60 6.64 4.51
C ALA A 106 12.53 5.41 4.54
N GLN A 107 12.19 4.36 3.77
CA GLN A 107 12.90 3.09 3.71
C GLN A 107 13.36 2.78 2.28
N ASP A 108 14.50 2.09 2.14
CA ASP A 108 14.91 1.47 0.87
C ASP A 108 14.11 0.18 0.56
N ARG A 109 12.78 0.26 0.69
CA ARG A 109 11.87 -0.86 0.46
C ARG A 109 11.64 -1.04 -1.02
N LYS A 110 11.97 -2.22 -1.54
CA LYS A 110 11.73 -2.60 -2.95
C LYS A 110 10.47 -3.45 -3.05
N ARG A 111 9.63 -3.16 -4.04
CA ARG A 111 8.42 -3.93 -4.36
C ARG A 111 8.26 -4.12 -5.85
N LEU A 112 7.80 -5.31 -6.23
CA LEU A 112 7.30 -5.54 -7.58
C LEU A 112 5.89 -4.99 -7.64
N ILE A 113 5.64 -4.09 -8.60
CA ILE A 113 4.32 -3.52 -8.84
C ILE A 113 3.92 -3.90 -10.25
N ILE A 114 2.71 -4.43 -10.41
CA ILE A 114 2.05 -4.70 -11.69
C ILE A 114 0.94 -3.67 -11.85
N ILE A 115 0.81 -3.14 -13.06
CA ILE A 115 -0.36 -2.40 -13.51
C ILE A 115 -0.89 -3.14 -14.75
N ALA A 116 -2.16 -3.51 -14.72
CA ALA A 116 -2.84 -4.11 -15.86
C ALA A 116 -4.06 -3.29 -16.24
N ALA A 117 -4.23 -3.05 -17.54
CA ALA A 117 -5.34 -2.32 -18.11
C ALA A 117 -6.25 -3.28 -18.88
N GLY A 118 -7.55 -3.21 -18.62
CA GLY A 118 -8.55 -4.07 -19.23
C GLY A 118 -8.71 -3.84 -20.73
N PRO A 119 -9.38 -4.75 -21.45
CA PRO A 119 -9.63 -4.58 -22.88
C PRO A 119 -10.31 -3.24 -23.18
N GLY A 120 -9.74 -2.46 -24.10
CA GLY A 120 -10.22 -1.14 -24.48
C GLY A 120 -9.61 0.02 -23.69
N GLU A 121 -8.87 -0.24 -22.61
CA GLU A 121 -8.16 0.78 -21.84
C GLU A 121 -6.71 0.94 -22.32
N SER A 122 -6.21 2.17 -22.32
CA SER A 122 -4.78 2.44 -22.55
C SER A 122 -3.97 2.07 -21.31
N LEU A 123 -2.92 1.25 -21.48
CA LEU A 123 -2.04 0.84 -20.38
C LEU A 123 -1.25 2.02 -19.80
N PRO A 124 -1.53 2.44 -18.55
CA PRO A 124 -0.82 3.56 -17.93
C PRO A 124 0.67 3.28 -17.75
N PRO A 125 1.53 4.32 -17.85
CA PRO A 125 2.90 4.24 -17.39
C PRO A 125 2.95 4.19 -15.85
N PHE A 126 4.17 4.01 -15.31
CA PHE A 126 4.39 4.26 -13.88
C PHE A 126 4.51 5.77 -13.63
N PRO A 127 4.10 6.27 -12.46
CA PRO A 127 4.36 7.66 -12.10
C PRO A 127 5.85 7.94 -12.00
N ASP A 128 6.21 9.18 -12.31
CA ASP A 128 7.58 9.67 -12.13
C ASP A 128 8.00 9.63 -10.66
N ALA A 129 9.32 9.54 -10.45
CA ALA A 129 9.90 9.63 -9.12
C ALA A 129 9.67 11.04 -8.55
N THR A 130 9.13 11.11 -7.34
CA THR A 130 8.93 12.36 -6.59
C THR A 130 10.13 12.69 -5.71
N HIS A 131 10.96 11.69 -5.39
CA HIS A 131 12.15 11.83 -4.56
C HIS A 131 13.41 11.25 -5.22
N SER A 132 14.58 11.78 -4.87
CA SER A 132 15.91 11.30 -5.28
C SER A 132 16.92 11.37 -4.12
N GLU A 133 18.12 10.84 -4.30
CA GLU A 133 19.13 10.80 -3.22
C GLU A 133 19.53 12.19 -2.70
N THR A 134 19.68 13.15 -3.61
CA THR A 134 20.12 14.52 -3.27
C THR A 134 19.03 15.58 -3.47
N GLY A 135 17.84 15.19 -3.93
CA GLY A 135 16.86 16.12 -4.48
C GLY A 135 17.29 16.69 -5.84
N GLY A 136 16.44 17.54 -6.43
CA GLY A 136 16.70 18.27 -7.69
C GLY A 136 15.82 17.86 -8.86
N ALA A 137 15.78 18.72 -9.89
CA ALA A 137 14.91 18.58 -11.07
C ALA A 137 13.42 18.39 -10.72
N GLY A 138 12.92 19.14 -9.74
CA GLY A 138 11.54 19.06 -9.26
C GLY A 138 11.26 17.89 -8.29
N ARG A 139 12.31 17.22 -7.79
CA ARG A 139 12.21 16.13 -6.82
C ARG A 139 12.76 16.53 -5.46
N GLU A 140 12.15 16.00 -4.42
CA GLU A 140 12.61 16.13 -3.04
C GLU A 140 13.78 15.17 -2.74
N PRO A 141 14.66 15.47 -1.77
CA PRO A 141 15.61 14.48 -1.27
C PRO A 141 14.88 13.32 -0.58
N PHE A 142 15.48 12.13 -0.51
CA PHE A 142 14.88 11.00 0.17
C PHE A 142 14.51 11.34 1.62
N THR A 143 13.31 10.95 2.03
CA THR A 143 12.82 11.15 3.38
C THR A 143 13.72 10.39 4.36
N CYS A 144 14.39 11.14 5.25
CA CYS A 144 15.24 10.54 6.27
C CYS A 144 14.42 10.10 7.49
N PHE A 145 15.03 9.31 8.37
CA PHE A 145 14.41 8.88 9.62
C PHE A 145 13.87 10.06 10.44
N GLY A 146 14.67 11.11 10.60
CA GLY A 146 14.28 12.29 11.38
C GLY A 146 13.01 12.94 10.83
N GLN A 147 12.97 13.20 9.51
CA GLN A 147 11.79 13.77 8.85
C GLN A 147 10.55 12.90 9.02
N ALA A 148 10.70 11.56 8.98
CA ALA A 148 9.56 10.67 9.11
C ALA A 148 8.91 10.70 10.50
N ILE A 149 9.66 11.01 11.57
CA ILE A 149 9.16 10.90 12.95
C ILE A 149 8.89 12.25 13.66
N VAL A 150 9.25 13.39 13.04
CA VAL A 150 9.20 14.72 13.68
C VAL A 150 7.78 15.15 14.07
N GLU A 151 6.75 14.65 13.40
CA GLU A 151 5.37 15.15 13.57
C GLU A 151 4.47 14.25 14.43
N ILE A 152 5.05 13.35 15.24
CA ILE A 152 4.24 12.49 16.12
C ILE A 152 3.55 13.36 17.20
N PRO A 153 2.20 13.37 17.26
CA PRO A 153 1.49 14.19 18.23
C PRO A 153 1.80 13.80 19.67
N PRO A 154 1.96 14.77 20.60
CA PRO A 154 2.06 14.48 22.02
C PRO A 154 0.85 13.68 22.51
N GLY A 155 1.10 12.61 23.27
CA GLY A 155 0.03 11.76 23.81
C GLY A 155 -0.50 10.67 22.87
N ASP A 156 0.13 10.45 21.71
CA ASP A 156 -0.23 9.30 20.86
C ASP A 156 -0.07 7.97 21.61
N GLU A 157 -1.13 7.16 21.64
CA GLU A 157 -1.21 5.91 22.40
C GLU A 157 -0.12 4.89 22.00
N LEU A 158 0.34 4.95 20.75
CA LEU A 158 1.38 4.05 20.22
C LEU A 158 2.79 4.64 20.33
N HIS A 159 2.92 5.83 20.93
CA HIS A 159 4.19 6.53 21.14
C HIS A 159 4.58 6.64 22.63
N ASN A 160 4.53 5.53 23.36
CA ASN A 160 5.01 5.48 24.75
C ASN A 160 6.50 5.14 24.82
N VAL A 161 7.35 6.15 24.87
CA VAL A 161 8.82 6.02 24.99
C VAL A 161 9.25 5.34 26.30
N GLY A 162 8.46 5.46 27.38
CA GLY A 162 8.76 4.81 28.66
C GLY A 162 8.50 3.29 28.65
N ALA A 163 7.58 2.84 27.80
CA ALA A 163 7.16 1.43 27.75
C ALA A 163 8.01 0.56 26.81
N VAL A 164 8.79 1.17 25.90
CA VAL A 164 9.70 0.41 25.02
C VAL A 164 10.93 -0.08 25.79
N ARG A 165 11.61 -1.09 25.26
CA ARG A 165 12.84 -1.59 25.86
C ARG A 165 13.96 -0.54 25.78
N HIS A 166 14.63 -0.34 26.91
CA HIS A 166 15.83 0.49 27.03
C HIS A 166 17.09 -0.37 27.19
N PHE A 167 18.22 0.13 26.71
CA PHE A 167 19.50 -0.57 26.73
C PHE A 167 20.53 0.21 27.55
N ALA A 168 21.15 -0.45 28.52
CA ALA A 168 22.25 0.13 29.29
C ALA A 168 23.51 0.33 28.43
N THR A 169 23.80 -0.62 27.54
CA THR A 169 24.85 -0.50 26.54
C THR A 169 24.27 0.09 25.26
N LEU A 170 24.89 1.16 24.76
CA LEU A 170 24.50 1.79 23.51
C LEU A 170 24.55 0.79 22.36
N LYS A 171 23.43 0.65 21.66
CA LYS A 171 23.36 -0.05 20.38
C LYS A 171 23.88 0.86 19.27
N ALA A 172 24.31 0.27 18.17
CA ALA A 172 24.73 1.02 16.98
C ALA A 172 23.61 2.01 16.60
N PRO A 173 23.86 3.33 16.70
CA PRO A 173 22.82 4.32 16.48
C PRO A 173 22.47 4.38 14.99
N LEU A 174 21.19 4.53 14.69
CA LEU A 174 20.76 4.89 13.34
C LEU A 174 21.17 6.33 13.03
N ASP A 175 21.66 6.57 11.83
CA ASP A 175 21.85 7.92 11.33
C ASP A 175 20.49 8.53 10.97
N ALA A 176 20.05 9.50 11.77
CA ALA A 176 18.76 10.17 11.59
C ALA A 176 18.65 10.93 10.27
N SER A 177 19.77 11.25 9.63
CA SER A 177 19.84 11.98 8.35
C SER A 177 19.77 11.09 7.12
N ARG A 178 19.75 9.76 7.30
CA ARG A 178 19.74 8.78 6.21
C ARG A 178 18.41 8.05 6.08
N LEU A 179 18.23 7.49 4.89
CA LEU A 179 17.23 6.47 4.61
C LEU A 179 17.52 5.21 5.44
N ILE A 180 16.48 4.58 5.96
CA ILE A 180 16.64 3.31 6.70
C ILE A 180 16.45 2.09 5.79
N GLY A 181 16.88 0.93 6.28
CA GLY A 181 16.58 -0.36 5.65
C GLY A 181 15.08 -0.70 5.70
N THR A 182 14.69 -1.77 5.02
CA THR A 182 13.29 -2.23 5.00
C THR A 182 12.86 -2.73 6.38
N ILE A 183 11.77 -2.18 6.91
CA ILE A 183 11.10 -2.68 8.12
C ILE A 183 10.35 -3.97 7.74
N THR A 184 10.62 -5.03 8.49
CA THR A 184 9.94 -6.33 8.37
C THR A 184 9.12 -6.62 9.64
N THR A 185 8.30 -7.67 9.60
CA THR A 185 7.49 -8.11 10.75
C THR A 185 8.34 -8.77 11.85
N GLY A 186 9.58 -9.15 11.55
CA GLY A 186 10.54 -9.68 12.51
C GLY A 186 11.21 -8.61 13.37
N ALA A 187 12.06 -9.06 14.29
CA ALA A 187 12.93 -8.19 15.09
C ALA A 187 14.04 -7.61 14.20
N ALA A 188 13.71 -6.58 13.41
CA ALA A 188 14.75 -5.74 12.82
C ALA A 188 15.53 -5.10 13.99
N ASN A 189 16.86 -5.18 13.95
CA ASN A 189 17.78 -4.48 14.87
C ASN A 189 17.74 -2.96 14.64
N LEU A 190 16.54 -2.36 14.64
CA LEU A 190 16.28 -0.96 14.37
C LEU A 190 16.10 -0.25 15.72
N TYR A 191 17.16 0.43 16.15
CA TYR A 191 17.21 1.16 17.41
C TYR A 191 17.04 2.65 17.16
N HIS A 192 16.38 3.37 18.08
CA HIS A 192 16.27 4.83 17.97
C HIS A 192 17.68 5.47 17.79
N PRO A 193 17.85 6.57 17.02
CA PRO A 193 19.15 7.22 16.80
C PRO A 193 19.97 7.50 18.06
N SER A 194 19.34 7.65 19.22
CA SER A 194 20.03 7.73 20.52
C SER A 194 20.84 6.47 20.90
N GLY A 195 20.58 5.32 20.29
CA GLY A 195 21.14 4.01 20.65
C GLY A 195 20.64 3.43 21.98
N ARG A 196 19.77 4.14 22.71
CA ARG A 196 19.37 3.82 24.10
C ARG A 196 18.05 3.04 24.21
N ARG A 197 17.27 2.96 23.14
CA ARG A 197 15.94 2.33 23.16
C ARG A 197 15.54 1.77 21.81
N GLU A 198 14.54 0.90 21.84
CA GLU A 198 13.79 0.50 20.65
C GLU A 198 12.88 1.63 20.14
N LEU A 199 12.42 1.49 18.90
CA LEU A 199 11.38 2.36 18.35
C LEU A 199 10.00 1.96 18.89
N THR A 200 9.19 2.97 19.14
CA THR A 200 7.76 2.84 19.43
C THR A 200 7.00 2.36 18.18
N LEU A 201 5.81 1.78 18.37
CA LEU A 201 4.98 1.38 17.23
C LEU A 201 4.59 2.57 16.35
N ARG A 202 4.37 3.75 16.94
CA ARG A 202 4.08 4.95 16.16
C ARG A 202 5.26 5.38 15.28
N GLU A 203 6.50 5.34 15.78
CA GLU A 203 7.69 5.63 14.96
C GLU A 203 7.80 4.66 13.78
N TYR A 204 7.53 3.37 14.01
CA TYR A 204 7.49 2.39 12.93
C TYR A 204 6.38 2.67 11.91
N ALA A 205 5.19 3.05 12.36
CA ALA A 205 4.08 3.42 11.47
C ALA A 205 4.45 4.63 10.59
N CYS A 206 5.10 5.65 11.16
CA CYS A 206 5.51 6.83 10.41
C CYS A 206 6.61 6.50 9.38
N LEU A 207 7.58 5.64 9.75
CA LEU A 207 8.60 5.15 8.81
C LEU A 207 8.00 4.29 7.69
N GLN A 208 6.88 3.62 7.94
CA GLN A 208 6.09 2.90 6.94
C GLN A 208 5.15 3.83 6.15
N GLY A 209 5.16 5.14 6.42
CA GLY A 209 4.38 6.13 5.68
C GLY A 209 2.89 6.18 6.05
N PHE A 210 2.50 5.64 7.22
CA PHE A 210 1.14 5.81 7.73
C PHE A 210 0.93 7.24 8.24
N PRO A 211 -0.25 7.84 8.00
CA PRO A 211 -0.59 9.12 8.60
C PRO A 211 -0.83 8.95 10.11
N HIS A 212 -0.59 10.02 10.89
CA HIS A 212 -0.74 10.00 12.35
C HIS A 212 -2.15 9.64 12.81
N HIS A 213 -3.17 10.04 12.06
CA HIS A 213 -4.57 9.75 12.38
C HIS A 213 -4.98 8.29 12.08
N HIS A 214 -4.10 7.47 11.49
CA HIS A 214 -4.41 6.05 11.27
C HIS A 214 -4.51 5.32 12.61
N ARG A 215 -5.63 4.63 12.81
CA ARG A 215 -5.94 3.85 14.00
C ARG A 215 -5.73 2.36 13.72
N PHE A 216 -4.76 1.77 14.40
CA PHE A 216 -4.51 0.34 14.35
C PHE A 216 -5.43 -0.40 15.33
N ARG A 217 -5.73 -1.67 15.04
CA ARG A 217 -6.57 -2.52 15.91
C ARG A 217 -5.82 -3.76 16.38
N GLY A 218 -6.16 -4.23 17.58
CA GLY A 218 -5.57 -5.44 18.17
C GLY A 218 -4.44 -5.15 19.15
N ASN A 219 -3.73 -6.20 19.57
CA ASN A 219 -2.62 -6.08 20.50
C ASN A 219 -1.33 -5.60 19.82
N MET A 220 -0.30 -5.29 20.61
CA MET A 220 0.99 -4.77 20.15
C MET A 220 1.62 -5.61 19.02
N THR A 221 1.53 -6.94 19.12
CA THR A 221 2.05 -7.88 18.10
C THR A 221 1.24 -7.82 16.80
N HIS A 222 -0.09 -7.75 16.88
CA HIS A 222 -0.94 -7.59 15.70
C HIS A 222 -0.71 -6.26 14.99
N ILE A 223 -0.59 -5.17 15.75
CA ILE A 223 -0.29 -3.85 15.20
C ILE A 223 1.09 -3.85 14.52
N ARG A 224 2.09 -4.46 15.15
CA ARG A 224 3.43 -4.63 14.56
C ARG A 224 3.40 -5.35 13.22
N LYS A 225 2.59 -6.41 13.10
CA LYS A 225 2.39 -7.14 11.85
C LYS A 225 1.70 -6.29 10.77
N GLN A 226 0.63 -5.57 11.13
CA GLN A 226 -0.06 -4.63 10.22
C GLN A 226 0.92 -3.60 9.65
N ILE A 227 1.77 -3.00 10.50
CA ILE A 227 2.77 -2.04 10.04
C ILE A 227 3.80 -2.70 9.10
N GLY A 228 4.37 -3.84 9.46
CA GLY A 228 5.43 -4.47 8.66
C GLY A 228 4.96 -4.98 7.29
N ASN A 229 3.73 -5.48 7.22
CA ASN A 229 3.15 -6.04 5.99
C ASN A 229 2.63 -4.97 5.03
N ALA A 230 2.22 -3.80 5.54
CA ALA A 230 1.58 -2.77 4.71
C ALA A 230 2.40 -2.37 3.48
N PHE A 231 1.69 -2.11 2.38
CA PHE A 231 2.21 -1.33 1.26
C PHE A 231 2.17 0.16 1.67
N PRO A 232 3.32 0.86 1.82
CA PRO A 232 3.39 2.19 2.43
C PRO A 232 2.36 3.21 1.88
N PRO A 233 1.40 3.69 2.71
CA PRO A 233 0.27 4.51 2.24
C PRO A 233 0.67 5.79 1.50
N ASN A 234 1.74 6.44 1.93
CA ASN A 234 2.29 7.62 1.25
C ASN A 234 2.72 7.31 -0.20
N THR A 235 3.30 6.13 -0.44
CA THR A 235 3.69 5.70 -1.79
C THR A 235 2.52 5.21 -2.62
N VAL A 236 1.56 4.51 -2.00
CA VAL A 236 0.29 4.11 -2.61
C VAL A 236 -0.44 5.35 -3.13
N THR A 237 -0.45 6.43 -2.34
CA THR A 237 -1.07 7.69 -2.73
C THR A 237 -0.48 8.25 -4.03
N VAL A 238 0.84 8.18 -4.24
CA VAL A 238 1.48 8.62 -5.49
C VAL A 238 1.00 7.79 -6.68
N LEU A 239 1.00 6.45 -6.53
CA LEU A 239 0.54 5.54 -7.57
C LEU A 239 -0.94 5.76 -7.92
N TYR A 240 -1.82 5.80 -6.93
CA TYR A 240 -3.26 5.88 -7.18
C TYR A 240 -3.70 7.25 -7.67
N ARG A 241 -3.09 8.35 -7.22
CA ARG A 241 -3.35 9.67 -7.81
C ARG A 241 -2.99 9.72 -9.29
N HIS A 242 -1.84 9.13 -9.66
CA HIS A 242 -1.44 9.04 -11.07
C HIS A 242 -2.43 8.22 -11.90
N LEU A 243 -2.82 7.04 -11.41
CA LEU A 243 -3.77 6.18 -12.12
C LEU A 243 -5.17 6.79 -12.21
N GLN A 244 -5.63 7.46 -11.16
CA GLN A 244 -6.90 8.20 -11.17
C GLN A 244 -6.87 9.31 -12.22
N GLN A 245 -5.81 10.12 -12.26
CA GLN A 245 -5.64 11.17 -13.26
C GLN A 245 -5.57 10.60 -14.68
N TRP A 246 -4.94 9.44 -14.84
CA TRP A 246 -4.89 8.72 -16.11
C TRP A 246 -6.29 8.36 -16.60
N LEU A 247 -7.10 7.67 -15.78
CA LEU A 247 -8.46 7.30 -16.16
C LEU A 247 -9.35 8.52 -16.42
N LEU A 248 -9.27 9.55 -15.59
CA LEU A 248 -10.02 10.79 -15.81
C LEU A 248 -9.69 11.41 -17.16
N LYS A 249 -8.42 11.41 -17.56
CA LYS A 249 -7.99 11.91 -18.86
C LYS A 249 -8.49 11.03 -20.01
N GLU A 250 -8.39 9.72 -19.90
CA GLU A 250 -8.90 8.78 -20.91
C GLU A 250 -10.42 8.93 -21.11
N ASP A 251 -11.14 9.17 -20.01
CA ASP A 251 -12.58 9.42 -20.01
C ASP A 251 -12.97 10.83 -20.48
N GLY A 252 -11.99 11.69 -20.79
CA GLY A 252 -12.22 13.07 -21.24
C GLY A 252 -12.64 14.04 -20.13
N PHE A 253 -12.51 13.67 -18.86
CA PHE A 253 -12.76 14.57 -17.74
C PHE A 253 -11.59 15.55 -17.55
N LEU A 254 -11.92 16.81 -17.27
CA LEU A 254 -10.93 17.79 -16.83
C LEU A 254 -10.53 17.50 -15.37
N PRO A 255 -9.25 17.70 -14.99
CA PRO A 255 -8.83 17.56 -13.60
C PRO A 255 -9.68 18.46 -12.72
N SER A 256 -10.20 17.95 -11.59
CA SER A 256 -10.98 18.79 -10.68
C SER A 256 -10.11 19.95 -10.21
N ARG A 257 -10.46 21.18 -10.60
CA ARG A 257 -9.91 22.37 -9.96
C ARG A 257 -10.67 22.50 -8.65
N PRO A 258 -10.04 22.36 -7.46
CA PRO A 258 -10.71 22.79 -6.26
C PRO A 258 -11.00 24.29 -6.43
N GLU A 259 -12.27 24.67 -6.54
CA GLU A 259 -12.64 26.08 -6.50
C GLU A 259 -12.24 26.62 -5.14
N VAL A 260 -11.27 27.54 -5.12
CA VAL A 260 -10.90 28.30 -3.93
C VAL A 260 -12.16 29.04 -3.47
N GLY A 261 -12.80 28.56 -2.40
CA GLY A 261 -13.97 29.22 -1.80
C GLY A 261 -15.17 28.33 -1.48
N ARG A 262 -15.26 27.10 -2.00
CA ARG A 262 -16.29 26.13 -1.57
C ARG A 262 -15.75 25.15 -0.54
N VAL A 263 -15.54 25.62 0.68
CA VAL A 263 -15.45 24.74 1.85
C VAL A 263 -16.88 24.31 2.17
N LEU A 264 -17.29 23.12 1.71
CA LEU A 264 -18.47 22.45 2.25
C LEU A 264 -18.09 21.91 3.63
N VAL A 265 -18.35 22.72 4.66
CA VAL A 265 -18.35 22.25 6.05
C VAL A 265 -19.63 21.44 6.22
N VAL A 266 -19.52 20.12 6.13
CA VAL A 266 -20.58 19.23 6.64
C VAL A 266 -20.36 19.16 8.14
N VAL A 267 -21.08 20.02 8.88
CA VAL A 267 -21.22 19.89 10.33
C VAL A 267 -22.25 18.79 10.55
N ASP A 268 -21.82 17.66 11.09
CA ASP A 268 -22.72 16.59 11.52
C ASP A 268 -23.29 16.98 12.89
N ASP A 269 -24.18 17.97 12.90
CA ASP A 269 -25.04 18.24 14.04
C ASP A 269 -26.41 17.63 13.72
N MET A 270 -26.80 16.66 14.55
CA MET A 270 -28.14 16.10 14.56
C MET A 270 -29.19 17.21 14.69
N ASP A 271 -30.34 16.97 14.07
CA ASP A 271 -31.61 17.71 14.18
C ASP A 271 -31.83 18.88 13.20
N ALA A 272 -32.24 18.56 11.98
CA ALA A 272 -33.53 19.00 11.41
C ALA A 272 -33.68 18.57 9.94
N VAL A 273 -34.83 17.98 9.64
CA VAL A 273 -35.25 17.58 8.29
C VAL A 273 -35.78 18.81 7.53
N THR A 274 -35.18 19.10 6.37
CA THR A 274 -35.89 19.75 5.26
C THR A 274 -35.45 19.10 3.94
N HIS A 275 -36.41 18.52 3.24
CA HIS A 275 -36.24 17.99 1.89
C HIS A 275 -35.91 19.11 0.89
N VAL A 276 -34.85 18.92 0.11
CA VAL A 276 -34.73 19.46 -1.24
C VAL A 276 -34.32 18.29 -2.11
N GLU A 277 -35.22 17.86 -2.99
CA GLU A 277 -34.95 16.89 -4.05
C GLU A 277 -33.94 17.51 -5.02
N ASP A 278 -32.82 16.82 -5.24
CA ASP A 278 -32.09 16.88 -6.50
C ASP A 278 -31.48 15.50 -6.75
N ASP A 279 -31.89 14.91 -7.86
CA ASP A 279 -31.47 13.62 -8.40
C ASP A 279 -29.93 13.54 -8.53
N LEU A 280 -29.30 12.75 -7.67
CA LEU A 280 -27.93 12.27 -7.86
C LEU A 280 -27.94 10.74 -7.76
N PRO A 281 -27.48 10.01 -8.79
CA PRO A 281 -27.49 8.55 -8.76
C PRO A 281 -26.55 8.04 -7.66
N ALA A 282 -27.03 7.01 -6.96
CA ALA A 282 -26.42 6.37 -5.80
C ALA A 282 -24.89 6.25 -5.87
N ARG A 283 -24.21 6.75 -4.83
CA ARG A 283 -22.78 6.57 -4.61
C ARG A 283 -22.45 5.07 -4.58
N ARG A 284 -21.68 4.62 -5.57
CA ARG A 284 -21.19 3.24 -5.64
C ARG A 284 -20.14 3.03 -4.56
N HIS A 285 -20.39 2.07 -3.69
CA HIS A 285 -19.46 1.64 -2.66
C HIS A 285 -18.25 0.99 -3.35
N GLY A 286 -17.08 1.62 -3.25
CA GLY A 286 -15.82 0.97 -3.60
C GLY A 286 -15.53 -0.11 -2.55
N ALA A 287 -15.51 -1.37 -2.95
CA ALA A 287 -15.06 -2.45 -2.09
C ALA A 287 -13.53 -2.52 -2.13
N VAL A 288 -12.87 -2.29 -1.00
CA VAL A 288 -11.47 -2.69 -0.79
C VAL A 288 -11.51 -4.11 -0.25
N ILE A 289 -11.11 -5.08 -1.09
CA ILE A 289 -10.94 -6.46 -0.65
C ILE A 289 -9.50 -6.56 -0.15
N ASP A 290 -9.34 -6.63 1.17
CA ASP A 290 -8.07 -6.92 1.82
C ASP A 290 -7.87 -8.44 1.82
N LEU A 291 -6.76 -8.91 1.23
CA LEU A 291 -6.40 -10.33 1.12
C LEU A 291 -5.34 -10.74 2.17
N THR A 292 -5.17 -9.95 3.22
CA THR A 292 -4.23 -10.24 4.33
C THR A 292 -4.77 -11.19 5.39
#